data_AF-A0A847JRU8-F1
#
_entry.id   AF-A0A847JRU8-F1
#
_cell.length_a   1.000
_cell.length_b   1.000
_cell.length_c   1.000
_cell.angle_alpha   90.00
_cell.angle_beta   90.00
_cell.angle_gamma   90.00
#
_symmetry.space_group_name_H-M   'P 1'
#
loop_
_entity.id
_entity.type
_entity.pdbx_description
1 polymer ?
#
loop_
_entity_poly.entity_id
_entity_poly.type
_entity_poly.pdbx_seq_one_letter_code
_entity_poly.pdbx_strand_id
1 'polypeptide(L)'
;MDYVGLLDVSGIQAFIGGSHELTEIARRSRYIASLTATNGLYEQVAGLTGTEPIVLAGGNAALRARGSAGPLLEAFRKVSRRLIEDGTGLEVVGAIHEYERGTLARSYRDALVELERRKFTQPRGTAFALSGMEPPRPMSEAVADEPERLRLDDLYEPLQFERIIMRGEKVVGQGRAVRDRLDMMGVVSVDGLGMGRRLMTWLERIAAEGPSDDEFVSRFRAWSTGLQHRWDSAWTSVLGSLDKTFASADRSYGHPVKRSERVQLKEHPGGGFYLPCRRIYQGGDDMIFVADARVALSMTALLAAQLHEPVEETEEEFRSLRVSAGVVFVDSHYPFSRARELSESVRAAAKRATVRRSGGEPLQAESAVSWWINRQGALEARDEHITMKPYLLAATGDGSGFLAWSDFEDRILGGMWRSFATGRSKLKDILAAADQRTVHASHHARGTRGSAGAAAVQALLAARPLDSAQGQTLDWLQPTHDPSHGFDVQRETTPLLDAGELLDIHWPLRIAA
;
A
#
# COMPACT_ATOMS: atom_id res chain seq x y z
N MET A 1 -1.58 -29.82 -31.46
CA MET A 1 -1.99 -29.40 -30.12
C MET A 1 -0.79 -28.76 -29.45
N ASP A 2 -0.99 -27.57 -28.92
CA ASP A 2 0.02 -26.83 -28.18
C ASP A 2 -0.44 -26.71 -26.72
N TYR A 3 0.45 -26.29 -25.81
CA TYR A 3 0.18 -26.28 -24.38
C TYR A 3 0.53 -24.93 -23.76
N VAL A 4 -0.29 -24.46 -22.83
CA VAL A 4 -0.04 -23.28 -22.00
C VAL A 4 0.16 -23.72 -20.56
N GLY A 5 1.20 -23.20 -19.91
CA GLY A 5 1.51 -23.44 -18.51
C GLY A 5 1.48 -22.13 -17.74
N LEU A 6 0.69 -22.07 -16.67
CA LEU A 6 0.69 -20.96 -15.71
C LEU A 6 1.37 -21.41 -14.42
N LEU A 7 2.25 -20.56 -13.91
CA LEU A 7 3.02 -20.77 -12.69
C LEU A 7 2.85 -19.55 -11.79
N ASP A 8 2.36 -19.79 -10.58
CA ASP A 8 2.14 -18.77 -9.56
C ASP A 8 3.03 -19.04 -8.36
N VAL A 9 3.73 -18.00 -7.92
CA VAL A 9 4.58 -18.06 -6.73
C VAL A 9 3.80 -17.51 -5.55
N SER A 10 3.50 -18.39 -4.60
CA SER A 10 2.80 -18.06 -3.36
C SER A 10 3.80 -17.83 -2.22
N GLY A 11 3.37 -17.10 -1.19
CA GLY A 11 4.18 -16.81 -0.01
C GLY A 11 5.14 -15.61 -0.16
N ILE A 12 5.12 -14.88 -1.28
CA ILE A 12 5.99 -13.73 -1.56
C ILE A 12 6.04 -12.73 -0.40
N GLN A 13 4.87 -12.33 0.12
CA GLN A 13 4.82 -11.33 1.18
C GLN A 13 5.43 -11.84 2.50
N ALA A 14 5.20 -13.11 2.86
CA ALA A 14 5.78 -13.72 4.05
C ALA A 14 7.30 -13.90 3.90
N PHE A 15 7.75 -14.28 2.70
CA PHE A 15 9.16 -14.37 2.37
C PHE A 15 9.86 -13.02 2.50
N ILE A 16 9.35 -11.96 1.84
CA ILE A 16 9.94 -10.61 1.90
C ILE A 16 9.91 -10.07 3.34
N GLY A 17 8.77 -10.17 4.01
CA GLY A 17 8.58 -9.64 5.36
C GLY A 17 9.17 -10.49 6.49
N GLY A 18 9.78 -11.65 6.17
CA GLY A 18 10.28 -12.60 7.17
C GLY A 18 11.57 -12.19 7.88
N SER A 19 12.13 -11.02 7.56
CA SER A 19 13.31 -10.46 8.23
C SER A 19 12.95 -9.19 9.01
N HIS A 20 13.75 -8.89 10.04
CA HIS A 20 13.67 -7.65 10.81
C HIS A 20 14.60 -6.56 10.26
N GLU A 21 15.53 -6.91 9.36
CA GLU A 21 16.48 -5.98 8.77
C GLU A 21 16.00 -5.49 7.41
N LEU A 22 15.90 -4.17 7.25
CA LEU A 22 15.45 -3.54 6.00
C LEU A 22 16.35 -3.88 4.80
N THR A 23 17.65 -4.09 5.03
CA THR A 23 18.59 -4.53 3.99
C THR A 23 18.24 -5.92 3.47
N GLU A 24 17.95 -6.88 4.36
CA GLU A 24 17.56 -8.23 3.98
C GLU A 24 16.17 -8.25 3.32
N ILE A 25 15.22 -7.47 3.84
CA ILE A 25 13.91 -7.27 3.21
C ILE A 25 14.07 -6.77 1.77
N ALA A 26 14.96 -5.79 1.55
CA ALA A 26 15.25 -5.27 0.21
C ALA A 26 15.89 -6.32 -0.70
N ARG A 27 16.83 -7.15 -0.20
CA ARG A 27 17.43 -8.26 -0.95
C ARG A 27 16.39 -9.29 -1.36
N ARG A 28 15.51 -9.71 -0.46
CA ARG A 28 14.41 -10.65 -0.76
C ARG A 28 13.44 -10.11 -1.80
N SER A 29 13.09 -8.83 -1.71
CA SER A 29 12.26 -8.18 -2.72
C SER A 29 12.93 -8.17 -4.11
N ARG A 30 14.23 -7.88 -4.18
CA ARG A 30 15.01 -7.98 -5.42
C ARG A 30 15.07 -9.40 -5.97
N TYR A 31 15.20 -10.40 -5.11
CA TYR A 31 15.14 -11.79 -5.53
C TYR A 31 13.82 -12.09 -6.26
N ILE A 32 12.68 -11.68 -5.70
CA ILE A 32 11.37 -11.84 -6.36
C ILE A 32 11.32 -11.09 -7.69
N ALA A 33 11.79 -9.84 -7.75
CA ALA A 33 11.85 -9.08 -8.99
C ALA A 33 12.74 -9.75 -10.06
N SER A 34 13.84 -10.40 -9.65
CA SER A 34 14.77 -11.09 -10.54
C SER A 34 14.18 -12.33 -11.21
N LEU A 35 13.08 -12.89 -10.67
CA LEU A 35 12.40 -14.02 -11.28
C LEU A 35 11.85 -13.67 -12.66
N THR A 36 11.25 -12.48 -12.77
CA THR A 36 10.55 -11.97 -13.96
C THR A 36 11.34 -10.91 -14.73
N ALA A 37 12.54 -10.54 -14.28
CA ALA A 37 13.40 -9.57 -14.96
C ALA A 37 13.85 -10.07 -16.34
N THR A 38 14.33 -9.15 -17.19
CA THR A 38 15.02 -9.52 -18.43
C THR A 38 16.27 -10.35 -18.10
N ASN A 39 16.43 -11.47 -18.80
CA ASN A 39 17.38 -12.53 -18.50
C ASN A 39 17.26 -13.08 -17.06
N GLY A 40 16.09 -12.93 -16.44
CA GLY A 40 15.77 -13.46 -15.12
C GLY A 40 15.54 -14.98 -15.13
N LEU A 41 15.16 -15.53 -13.99
CA LEU A 41 15.00 -16.99 -13.82
C LEU A 41 14.07 -17.59 -14.89
N TYR A 42 12.92 -16.97 -15.13
CA TYR A 42 11.93 -17.54 -16.04
C TYR A 42 12.38 -17.53 -17.50
N GLU A 43 13.06 -16.48 -17.96
CA GLU A 43 13.60 -16.42 -19.33
C GLU A 43 14.74 -17.43 -19.52
N GLN A 44 15.64 -17.56 -18.53
CA GLN A 44 16.71 -18.55 -18.55
C GLN A 44 16.15 -19.97 -18.61
N VAL A 45 15.18 -20.30 -17.75
CA VAL A 45 14.53 -21.61 -17.76
C VAL A 45 13.83 -21.85 -19.10
N ALA A 46 13.10 -20.86 -19.61
CA ALA A 46 12.38 -20.98 -20.86
C ALA A 46 13.31 -21.31 -22.05
N GLY A 47 14.46 -20.63 -22.12
CA GLY A 47 15.51 -20.91 -23.12
C GLY A 47 16.09 -22.33 -23.00
N LEU A 48 16.29 -22.83 -21.78
CA LEU A 48 16.82 -24.18 -21.53
C LEU A 48 15.83 -25.29 -21.86
N THR A 49 14.53 -25.05 -21.71
CA THR A 49 13.48 -26.07 -21.92
C THR A 49 12.82 -25.98 -23.28
N GLY A 50 13.12 -24.95 -24.09
CA GLY A 50 12.46 -24.74 -25.37
C GLY A 50 10.99 -24.32 -25.23
N THR A 51 10.66 -23.65 -24.13
CA THR A 51 9.34 -23.03 -23.94
C THR A 51 9.42 -21.54 -24.27
N GLU A 52 8.30 -20.93 -24.64
CA GLU A 52 8.26 -19.51 -24.97
C GLU A 52 7.47 -18.75 -23.89
N PRO A 53 8.02 -17.69 -23.27
CA PRO A 53 7.26 -16.88 -22.33
C PRO A 53 6.04 -16.23 -23.00
N ILE A 54 4.89 -16.22 -22.32
CA ILE A 54 3.73 -15.41 -22.70
C ILE A 54 3.78 -14.10 -21.93
N VAL A 55 3.71 -14.17 -20.61
CA VAL A 55 3.80 -13.03 -19.69
C VAL A 55 4.60 -13.44 -18.45
N LEU A 56 5.46 -12.54 -17.97
CA LEU A 56 6.25 -12.69 -16.75
C LEU A 56 6.03 -11.44 -15.90
N ALA A 57 5.38 -11.56 -14.74
CA ALA A 57 5.02 -10.40 -13.92
C ALA A 57 4.73 -10.78 -12.47
N GLY A 58 5.11 -9.92 -11.52
CA GLY A 58 4.74 -10.05 -10.11
C GLY A 58 5.20 -11.37 -9.46
N GLY A 59 6.33 -11.92 -9.91
CA GLY A 59 6.81 -13.24 -9.48
C GLY A 59 6.16 -14.43 -10.19
N ASN A 60 5.15 -14.21 -11.04
CA ASN A 60 4.41 -15.23 -11.77
C ASN A 60 4.89 -15.36 -13.23
N ALA A 61 4.60 -16.51 -13.84
CA ALA A 61 4.95 -16.80 -15.23
C ALA A 61 3.84 -17.54 -15.97
N ALA A 62 3.63 -17.16 -17.22
CA ALA A 62 2.90 -17.96 -18.20
C ALA A 62 3.83 -18.32 -19.35
N LEU A 63 3.86 -19.59 -19.73
CA LEU A 63 4.73 -20.15 -20.76
C LEU A 63 3.91 -20.94 -21.78
N ARG A 64 4.34 -21.00 -23.03
CA ARG A 64 3.79 -21.91 -24.06
C ARG A 64 4.81 -22.94 -24.51
N ALA A 65 4.33 -24.14 -24.84
CA ALA A 65 5.09 -25.19 -25.51
C ALA A 65 4.33 -25.73 -26.71
N ARG A 66 5.04 -26.10 -27.77
CA ARG A 66 4.44 -26.60 -29.01
C ARG A 66 4.52 -28.13 -29.06
N GLY A 67 3.44 -28.78 -29.46
CA GLY A 67 3.39 -30.23 -29.71
C GLY A 67 3.50 -31.15 -28.49
N SER A 68 3.96 -30.70 -27.32
CA SER A 68 4.09 -31.51 -26.11
C SER A 68 4.05 -30.67 -24.83
N ALA A 69 3.48 -31.22 -23.76
CA ALA A 69 3.52 -30.64 -22.41
C ALA A 69 4.86 -30.88 -21.68
N GLY A 70 5.71 -31.78 -22.19
CA GLY A 70 6.99 -32.16 -21.56
C GLY A 70 7.90 -30.96 -21.24
N PRO A 71 8.13 -30.02 -22.17
CA PRO A 71 8.88 -28.79 -21.93
C PRO A 71 8.36 -27.94 -20.75
N LEU A 72 7.04 -27.81 -20.61
CA LEU A 72 6.43 -27.05 -19.50
C LEU A 72 6.63 -27.74 -18.16
N LEU A 73 6.48 -29.06 -18.12
CA LEU A 73 6.73 -29.85 -16.90
C LEU A 73 8.19 -29.72 -16.43
N GLU A 74 9.14 -29.76 -17.37
CA GLU A 74 10.55 -29.58 -17.06
C GLU A 74 10.84 -28.14 -16.60
N ALA A 75 10.24 -27.13 -17.23
CA ALA A 75 10.36 -25.73 -16.81
C ALA A 75 9.87 -25.54 -15.37
N PHE A 76 8.69 -26.07 -15.04
CA PHE A 76 8.10 -25.96 -13.71
C PHE A 76 8.96 -26.64 -12.64
N ARG A 77 9.55 -27.81 -12.96
CA ARG A 77 10.49 -28.50 -12.08
C ARG A 77 11.75 -27.69 -11.81
N LYS A 78 12.34 -27.09 -12.85
CA LYS A 78 13.56 -26.25 -12.71
C LYS A 78 13.28 -25.00 -11.87
N VAL A 79 12.16 -24.32 -12.12
CA VAL A 79 11.71 -23.18 -11.31
C VAL A 79 11.50 -23.58 -9.86
N SER A 80 10.71 -24.63 -9.62
CA SER A 80 10.40 -25.12 -8.28
C SER A 80 11.68 -25.48 -7.51
N ARG A 81 12.62 -26.17 -8.15
CA ARG A 81 13.92 -26.49 -7.56
C ARG A 81 14.69 -25.23 -7.17
N ARG A 82 14.77 -24.22 -8.04
CA ARG A 82 15.48 -22.97 -7.74
C ARG A 82 14.85 -22.22 -6.57
N LEU A 83 13.52 -22.16 -6.52
CA LEU A 83 12.79 -21.52 -5.43
C LEU A 83 12.95 -22.26 -4.10
N ILE A 84 13.09 -23.59 -4.11
CA ILE A 84 13.41 -24.36 -2.89
C ILE A 84 14.84 -24.06 -2.40
N GLU A 85 15.81 -23.99 -3.33
CA GLU A 85 17.24 -23.77 -3.03
C GLU A 85 17.54 -22.36 -2.49
N ASP A 86 16.96 -21.32 -3.13
CA ASP A 86 17.28 -19.91 -2.82
C ASP A 86 16.17 -19.16 -2.07
N GLY A 87 14.92 -19.68 -2.11
CA GLY A 87 13.71 -18.96 -1.72
C GLY A 87 12.87 -19.70 -0.68
N THR A 88 13.50 -20.30 0.33
CA THR A 88 12.80 -21.10 1.36
C THR A 88 11.58 -20.37 1.92
N GLY A 89 10.42 -21.03 1.87
CA GLY A 89 9.12 -20.46 2.25
C GLY A 89 8.31 -19.91 1.08
N LEU A 90 8.86 -19.85 -0.14
CA LEU A 90 8.10 -19.64 -1.36
C LEU A 90 7.50 -20.96 -1.85
N GLU A 91 6.30 -20.88 -2.43
CA GLU A 91 5.57 -22.02 -2.94
C GLU A 91 5.27 -21.83 -4.42
N VAL A 92 5.16 -22.94 -5.15
CA VAL A 92 4.83 -22.91 -6.58
C VAL A 92 3.54 -23.67 -6.80
N VAL A 93 2.56 -23.00 -7.39
CA VAL A 93 1.33 -23.61 -7.87
C VAL A 93 1.33 -23.49 -9.40
N GLY A 94 1.04 -24.61 -10.07
CA GLY A 94 1.09 -24.67 -11.53
C GLY A 94 -0.14 -25.30 -12.14
N ALA A 95 -0.53 -24.81 -13.31
CA ALA A 95 -1.55 -25.41 -14.16
C ALA A 95 -1.01 -25.53 -15.59
N ILE A 96 -1.24 -26.66 -16.26
CA ILE A 96 -0.91 -26.88 -17.67
C ILE A 96 -2.19 -27.26 -18.38
N HIS A 97 -2.44 -26.62 -19.52
CA HIS A 97 -3.65 -26.82 -20.31
C HIS A 97 -3.31 -27.00 -21.78
N GLU A 98 -3.98 -27.93 -22.44
CA GLU A 98 -3.89 -28.15 -23.88
C GLU A 98 -4.76 -27.16 -24.64
N TYR A 99 -4.33 -26.79 -25.86
CA TYR A 99 -5.11 -25.94 -26.74
C TYR A 99 -4.85 -26.19 -28.23
N GLU A 100 -5.86 -25.86 -29.03
CA GLU A 100 -5.76 -25.79 -30.49
C GLU A 100 -5.20 -24.44 -30.91
N ARG A 101 -4.37 -24.39 -31.95
CA ARG A 101 -3.81 -23.12 -32.43
C ARG A 101 -4.90 -22.12 -32.80
N GLY A 102 -4.71 -20.87 -32.39
CA GLY A 102 -5.71 -19.80 -32.50
C GLY A 102 -6.73 -19.76 -31.37
N THR A 103 -6.60 -20.62 -30.34
CA THR A 103 -7.51 -20.64 -29.18
C THR A 103 -6.82 -20.28 -27.86
N LEU A 104 -5.57 -19.79 -27.89
CA LEU A 104 -4.76 -19.55 -26.70
C LEU A 104 -5.44 -18.64 -25.67
N ALA A 105 -6.15 -17.59 -26.09
CA ALA A 105 -6.84 -16.67 -25.17
C ALA A 105 -7.87 -17.39 -24.28
N ARG A 106 -8.68 -18.27 -24.89
CA ARG A 106 -9.68 -19.07 -24.19
C ARG A 106 -9.02 -20.08 -23.26
N SER A 107 -8.02 -20.80 -23.75
CA SER A 107 -7.31 -21.81 -22.95
C SER A 107 -6.48 -21.20 -21.82
N TYR A 108 -5.95 -19.98 -21.99
CA TYR A 108 -5.30 -19.22 -20.92
C TYR A 108 -6.29 -18.94 -19.78
N ARG A 109 -7.49 -18.45 -20.11
CA ARG A 109 -8.55 -18.19 -19.13
C ARG A 109 -8.92 -19.46 -18.38
N ASP A 110 -9.10 -20.57 -19.09
CA ASP A 110 -9.47 -21.85 -18.48
C ASP A 110 -8.32 -22.38 -17.57
N ALA A 111 -7.06 -22.21 -18.00
CA ALA A 111 -5.89 -22.50 -17.18
C ALA A 111 -5.80 -21.62 -15.92
N LEU A 112 -6.18 -20.34 -16.01
CA LEU A 112 -6.21 -19.41 -14.88
C LEU A 112 -7.25 -19.82 -13.83
N VAL A 113 -8.45 -20.22 -14.27
CA VAL A 113 -9.49 -20.75 -13.38
C VAL A 113 -9.02 -22.02 -12.66
N GLU A 114 -8.37 -22.93 -13.38
CA GLU A 114 -7.82 -24.16 -12.79
C GLU A 114 -6.67 -23.85 -11.82
N LEU A 115 -5.80 -22.90 -12.14
CA LEU A 115 -4.72 -22.44 -11.26
C LEU A 115 -5.30 -21.89 -9.95
N GLU A 116 -6.30 -21.03 -10.01
CA GLU A 116 -6.98 -20.49 -8.83
C GLU A 116 -7.62 -21.60 -7.99
N ARG A 117 -8.26 -22.60 -8.61
CA ARG A 117 -8.78 -23.78 -7.89
C ARG A 117 -7.68 -24.56 -7.18
N ARG A 118 -6.49 -24.68 -7.80
CA ARG A 118 -5.34 -25.38 -7.21
C ARG A 118 -4.77 -24.66 -5.99
N LYS A 119 -4.77 -23.32 -5.98
CA LYS A 119 -4.33 -22.53 -4.81
C LYS A 119 -5.10 -22.84 -3.53
N PHE A 120 -6.36 -23.28 -3.63
CA PHE A 120 -7.20 -23.68 -2.49
C PHE A 120 -7.04 -25.16 -2.10
N THR A 121 -6.64 -26.02 -3.02
CA THR A 121 -6.72 -27.49 -2.86
C THR A 121 -5.36 -28.15 -2.68
N GLN A 122 -4.27 -27.53 -3.13
CA GLN A 122 -2.93 -28.07 -2.94
C GLN A 122 -2.42 -27.77 -1.52
N PRO A 123 -1.86 -28.78 -0.81
CA PRO A 123 -1.13 -28.54 0.42
C PRO A 123 0.02 -27.58 0.15
N ARG A 124 0.04 -26.48 0.91
CA ARG A 124 1.09 -25.47 0.96
C ARG A 124 2.35 -26.08 1.59
N GLY A 125 3.17 -26.69 0.74
CA GLY A 125 4.17 -27.67 1.13
C GLY A 125 5.55 -27.38 0.57
N THR A 126 6.13 -26.22 0.86
CA THR A 126 7.60 -26.03 0.76
C THR A 126 8.29 -25.86 2.12
N ALA A 127 7.53 -25.86 3.22
CA ALA A 127 8.05 -25.80 4.58
C ALA A 127 8.58 -27.15 5.12
N PHE A 128 9.01 -28.07 4.25
CA PHE A 128 9.70 -29.29 4.69
C PHE A 128 11.21 -29.07 4.63
N ALA A 129 11.79 -28.72 5.79
CA ALA A 129 13.18 -29.03 6.04
C ALA A 129 13.31 -30.55 6.13
N LEU A 130 13.54 -31.22 4.99
CA LEU A 130 13.89 -32.64 4.98
C LEU A 130 15.23 -32.79 5.72
N SER A 131 15.25 -33.63 6.74
CA SER A 131 16.47 -33.96 7.49
C SER A 131 17.55 -34.44 6.51
N GLY A 132 18.64 -33.68 6.35
CA GLY A 132 19.73 -33.97 5.43
C GLY A 132 19.84 -33.07 4.19
N MET A 133 18.92 -32.13 3.95
CA MET A 133 19.18 -31.04 2.98
C MET A 133 20.10 -29.99 3.61
N GLU A 134 21.05 -29.49 2.82
CA GLU A 134 21.87 -28.34 3.21
C GLU A 134 20.96 -27.15 3.53
N PRO A 135 21.33 -26.31 4.53
CA PRO A 135 20.60 -25.09 4.79
C PRO A 135 20.51 -24.25 3.51
N PRO A 136 19.39 -23.54 3.29
CA PRO A 136 19.23 -22.72 2.11
C PRO A 136 20.38 -21.71 1.99
N ARG A 137 20.77 -21.41 0.74
CA ARG A 137 21.87 -20.49 0.49
C ARG A 137 21.53 -19.13 1.11
N PRO A 138 22.46 -18.48 1.82
CA PRO A 138 22.22 -17.14 2.32
C PRO A 138 21.91 -16.20 1.14
N MET A 139 20.95 -15.29 1.33
CA MET A 139 20.47 -14.40 0.26
C MET A 139 21.61 -13.56 -0.36
N SER A 140 22.67 -13.29 0.41
CA SER A 140 23.90 -12.64 -0.04
C SER A 140 24.65 -13.37 -1.16
N GLU A 141 24.43 -14.69 -1.31
CA GLU A 141 25.00 -15.49 -2.41
C GLU A 141 24.02 -15.63 -3.59
N ALA A 142 22.71 -15.53 -3.34
CA ALA A 142 21.67 -15.68 -4.36
C ALA A 142 21.44 -14.39 -5.18
N VAL A 143 21.64 -13.22 -4.55
CA VAL A 143 21.54 -11.92 -5.19
C VAL A 143 22.85 -11.17 -4.93
N ALA A 144 23.56 -10.79 -6.00
CA ALA A 144 24.79 -10.01 -5.87
C ALA A 144 24.54 -8.74 -5.04
N ASP A 145 25.47 -8.44 -4.14
CA ASP A 145 25.50 -7.17 -3.40
C ASP A 145 25.82 -6.03 -4.36
N GLU A 146 24.78 -5.48 -5.00
CA GLU A 146 24.87 -4.13 -5.54
C GLU A 146 24.43 -3.14 -4.44
N PRO A 147 25.36 -2.31 -3.93
CA PRO A 147 25.03 -1.32 -2.92
C PRO A 147 24.29 -0.16 -3.58
N GLU A 148 23.02 0.02 -3.18
CA GLU A 148 22.22 1.24 -3.37
C GLU A 148 22.05 1.73 -4.83
N ARG A 149 21.34 2.86 -4.99
CA ARG A 149 21.21 3.68 -6.21
C ARG A 149 19.92 3.54 -7.03
N LEU A 150 18.77 3.40 -6.37
CA LEU A 150 17.72 4.34 -6.75
C LEU A 150 18.13 5.70 -6.16
N ARG A 151 18.88 6.44 -6.97
CA ARG A 151 19.35 7.79 -6.70
C ARG A 151 18.46 8.72 -7.51
N LEU A 152 17.67 9.53 -6.82
CA LEU A 152 16.99 10.67 -7.44
C LEU A 152 17.85 11.89 -7.12
N ASP A 153 18.72 12.29 -8.04
CA ASP A 153 19.67 13.40 -7.89
C ASP A 153 20.62 13.28 -6.69
N ASP A 154 20.34 13.88 -5.53
CA ASP A 154 21.13 13.76 -4.28
C ASP A 154 20.37 12.98 -3.18
N LEU A 155 19.24 12.35 -3.53
CA LEU A 155 18.40 11.58 -2.62
C LEU A 155 18.65 10.07 -2.74
N TYR A 156 18.75 9.40 -1.60
CA TYR A 156 19.10 7.99 -1.45
C TYR A 156 17.98 7.20 -0.78
N GLU A 157 17.66 6.02 -1.30
CA GLU A 157 16.78 5.11 -0.56
C GLU A 157 17.46 4.58 0.71
N PRO A 158 16.80 4.63 1.88
CA PRO A 158 17.38 4.13 3.12
C PRO A 158 17.44 2.59 3.15
N LEU A 159 18.49 2.02 3.76
CA LEU A 159 18.64 0.58 4.01
C LEU A 159 18.42 0.18 5.48
N GLN A 160 18.08 1.16 6.32
CA GLN A 160 17.81 1.04 7.75
C GLN A 160 16.52 1.81 8.07
N PHE A 161 15.64 1.27 8.91
CA PHE A 161 14.36 1.90 9.23
C PHE A 161 14.54 3.27 9.89
N GLU A 162 15.56 3.41 10.73
CA GLU A 162 15.87 4.65 11.41
C GLU A 162 16.30 5.74 10.42
N ARG A 163 16.80 5.40 9.23
CA ARG A 163 17.20 6.40 8.22
C ARG A 163 16.01 7.01 7.48
N ILE A 164 14.86 6.34 7.50
CA ILE A 164 13.58 6.85 6.98
C ILE A 164 13.08 8.02 7.85
N ILE A 165 13.28 7.93 9.17
CA ILE A 165 12.70 8.87 10.13
C ILE A 165 13.38 10.24 10.04
N MET A 166 12.64 11.27 9.66
CA MET A 166 13.14 12.64 9.56
C MET A 166 13.44 13.25 10.94
N ARG A 167 14.34 14.24 10.97
CA ARG A 167 14.62 15.00 12.20
C ARG A 167 13.57 16.09 12.35
N GLY A 168 12.82 16.09 13.44
CA GLY A 168 11.90 17.20 13.74
C GLY A 168 12.52 18.22 14.67
N GLU A 169 12.23 19.49 14.41
CA GLU A 169 12.61 20.62 15.25
C GLU A 169 11.39 21.48 15.56
N LYS A 170 11.25 21.81 16.85
CA LYS A 170 10.23 22.74 17.33
C LYS A 170 10.89 23.96 17.95
N VAL A 171 10.64 25.13 17.39
CA VAL A 171 11.11 26.39 17.97
C VAL A 171 10.19 26.78 19.11
N VAL A 172 10.71 26.84 20.34
CA VAL A 172 9.96 27.21 21.54
C VAL A 172 10.51 28.52 22.12
N GLY A 173 9.65 29.54 22.27
CA GLY A 173 10.02 30.80 22.95
C GLY A 173 11.16 31.56 22.27
N GLN A 174 12.12 32.09 23.06
CA GLN A 174 13.28 32.91 22.65
C GLN A 174 14.29 32.19 21.72
N GLY A 175 13.84 31.56 20.63
CA GLY A 175 14.70 30.95 19.62
C GLY A 175 15.31 29.60 19.99
N ARG A 176 14.90 28.95 21.09
CA ARG A 176 15.44 27.64 21.48
C ARG A 176 14.73 26.53 20.71
N ALA A 177 15.47 25.84 19.84
CA ALA A 177 14.99 24.64 19.16
C ALA A 177 14.98 23.46 20.15
N VAL A 178 13.82 22.83 20.32
CA VAL A 178 13.66 21.54 21.00
C VAL A 178 13.50 20.48 19.92
N ARG A 179 14.31 19.44 19.99
CA ARG A 179 14.23 18.31 19.06
C ARG A 179 12.92 17.54 19.32
N ASP A 180 12.12 17.40 18.27
CA ASP A 180 10.95 16.54 18.30
C ASP A 180 11.39 15.07 18.38
N ARG A 181 10.66 14.28 19.16
CA ARG A 181 10.96 12.87 19.46
C ARG A 181 10.07 11.89 18.71
N LEU A 182 9.31 12.34 17.70
CA LEU A 182 8.50 11.42 16.89
C LEU A 182 9.41 10.43 16.15
N ASP A 183 9.44 9.19 16.64
CA ASP A 183 10.21 8.07 16.11
C ASP A 183 9.28 7.00 15.54
N MET A 184 8.39 7.44 14.63
CA MET A 184 7.35 6.61 14.05
C MET A 184 7.48 6.50 12.54
N MET A 185 7.24 5.31 12.01
CA MET A 185 7.09 5.04 10.59
C MET A 185 5.64 4.70 10.25
N GLY A 186 5.22 5.06 9.04
CA GLY A 186 4.05 4.50 8.39
C GLY A 186 4.44 3.28 7.55
N VAL A 187 3.85 2.13 7.83
CA VAL A 187 3.88 0.96 6.96
C VAL A 187 2.61 0.98 6.11
N VAL A 188 2.78 1.00 4.79
CA VAL A 188 1.70 1.21 3.83
C VAL A 188 1.58 0.00 2.92
N SER A 189 0.36 -0.50 2.78
CA SER A 189 -0.02 -1.45 1.74
C SER A 189 -1.06 -0.86 0.80
N VAL A 190 -0.91 -1.12 -0.49
CA VAL A 190 -1.78 -0.63 -1.56
C VAL A 190 -2.06 -1.77 -2.53
N ASP A 191 -3.30 -1.92 -2.99
CA ASP A 191 -3.79 -3.03 -3.82
C ASP A 191 -4.85 -2.54 -4.81
N GLY A 192 -4.79 -3.06 -6.04
CA GLY A 192 -5.71 -2.75 -7.12
C GLY A 192 -7.13 -3.28 -6.88
N LEU A 193 -8.12 -2.40 -6.97
CA LEU A 193 -9.52 -2.76 -6.81
C LEU A 193 -10.04 -3.54 -8.04
N GLY A 194 -10.41 -4.80 -7.77
CA GLY A 194 -11.10 -5.66 -8.73
C GLY A 194 -10.21 -6.18 -9.87
N MET A 195 -8.88 -6.17 -9.72
CA MET A 195 -7.95 -6.52 -10.79
C MET A 195 -8.16 -7.92 -11.38
N GLY A 196 -8.45 -8.93 -10.55
CA GLY A 196 -8.82 -10.26 -11.04
C GLY A 196 -10.09 -10.23 -11.91
N ARG A 197 -11.10 -9.45 -11.53
CA ARG A 197 -12.35 -9.31 -12.33
C ARG A 197 -12.07 -8.55 -13.62
N ARG A 198 -11.25 -7.49 -13.59
CA ARG A 198 -10.81 -6.75 -14.79
C ARG A 198 -10.08 -7.65 -15.78
N LEU A 199 -9.14 -8.47 -15.29
CA LEU A 199 -8.43 -9.45 -16.10
C LEU A 199 -9.39 -10.46 -16.74
N MET A 200 -10.34 -11.01 -15.97
CA MET A 200 -11.33 -11.94 -16.51
C MET A 200 -12.21 -11.31 -17.58
N THR A 201 -12.72 -10.10 -17.36
CA THR A 201 -13.51 -9.35 -18.35
C THR A 201 -12.72 -9.10 -19.63
N TRP A 202 -11.47 -8.66 -19.51
CA TRP A 202 -10.58 -8.47 -20.66
C TRP A 202 -10.33 -9.78 -21.41
N LEU A 203 -10.02 -10.88 -20.70
CA LEU A 203 -9.83 -12.21 -21.31
C LEU A 203 -11.07 -12.71 -22.05
N GLU A 204 -12.26 -12.50 -21.49
CA GLU A 204 -13.54 -12.88 -22.12
C GLU A 204 -13.79 -12.11 -23.41
N ARG A 205 -13.56 -10.80 -23.40
CA ARG A 205 -13.69 -9.94 -24.58
C ARG A 205 -12.68 -10.34 -25.66
N ILE A 206 -11.40 -10.45 -25.30
CA ILE A 206 -10.35 -10.81 -26.25
C ILE A 206 -10.58 -12.22 -26.82
N ALA A 207 -11.03 -13.19 -26.02
CA ALA A 207 -11.38 -14.51 -26.52
C ALA A 207 -12.56 -14.49 -27.51
N ALA A 208 -13.52 -13.57 -27.34
CA ALA A 208 -14.64 -13.39 -28.26
C ALA A 208 -14.22 -12.73 -29.58
N GLU A 209 -13.20 -11.87 -29.57
CA GLU A 209 -12.59 -11.29 -30.78
C GLU A 209 -11.88 -12.34 -31.66
N GLY A 210 -11.43 -13.45 -31.05
CA GLY A 210 -10.75 -14.54 -31.75
C GLY A 210 -9.40 -14.17 -32.39
N PRO A 211 -8.49 -13.46 -31.70
CA PRO A 211 -7.20 -13.09 -32.25
C PRO A 211 -6.32 -14.31 -32.49
N SER A 212 -5.28 -14.14 -33.31
CA SER A 212 -4.21 -15.15 -33.38
C SER A 212 -3.48 -15.31 -32.04
N ASP A 213 -2.84 -16.46 -31.81
CA ASP A 213 -2.10 -16.71 -30.57
C ASP A 213 -0.99 -15.68 -30.33
N ASP A 214 -0.29 -15.25 -31.39
CA ASP A 214 0.78 -14.25 -31.29
C ASP A 214 0.24 -12.84 -31.03
N GLU A 215 -0.92 -12.50 -31.61
CA GLU A 215 -1.61 -11.24 -31.32
C GLU A 215 -2.09 -11.19 -29.86
N PHE A 216 -2.68 -12.28 -29.35
CA PHE A 216 -3.04 -12.39 -27.94
C PHE A 216 -1.82 -12.18 -27.03
N VAL A 217 -0.70 -12.86 -27.29
CA VAL A 217 0.54 -12.70 -26.52
C VAL A 217 1.03 -11.25 -26.56
N SER A 218 1.03 -10.61 -27.73
CA SER A 218 1.45 -9.22 -27.89
C SER A 218 0.59 -8.27 -27.06
N ARG A 219 -0.74 -8.40 -27.14
CA ARG A 219 -1.69 -7.56 -26.38
C ARG A 219 -1.55 -7.78 -24.87
N PHE A 220 -1.40 -9.03 -24.42
CA PHE A 220 -1.19 -9.35 -23.01
C PHE A 220 0.10 -8.69 -22.49
N ARG A 221 1.22 -8.84 -23.21
CA ARG A 221 2.49 -8.23 -22.79
C ARG A 221 2.41 -6.72 -22.73
N ALA A 222 1.80 -6.08 -23.72
CA ALA A 222 1.57 -4.64 -23.72
C ALA A 222 0.77 -4.22 -22.49
N TRP A 223 -0.31 -4.92 -22.16
CA TRP A 223 -1.10 -4.67 -20.96
C TRP A 223 -0.28 -4.84 -19.67
N SER A 224 0.36 -6.00 -19.47
CA SER A 224 1.10 -6.29 -18.24
C SER A 224 2.28 -5.34 -18.03
N THR A 225 2.97 -4.95 -19.11
CA THR A 225 4.06 -3.97 -19.06
C THR A 225 3.51 -2.57 -18.78
N GLY A 226 2.39 -2.20 -19.40
CA GLY A 226 1.71 -0.92 -19.16
C GLY A 226 1.26 -0.77 -17.71
N LEU A 227 0.74 -1.84 -17.09
CA LEU A 227 0.38 -1.87 -15.67
C LEU A 227 1.61 -1.62 -14.79
N GLN A 228 2.71 -2.33 -15.04
CA GLN A 228 3.97 -2.15 -14.32
C GLN A 228 4.49 -0.70 -14.43
N HIS A 229 4.58 -0.18 -15.66
CA HIS A 229 5.02 1.20 -15.91
C HIS A 229 4.15 2.24 -15.21
N ARG A 230 2.84 1.99 -15.10
CA ARG A 230 1.92 2.90 -14.41
C ARG A 230 2.21 2.98 -12.92
N TRP A 231 2.46 1.85 -12.26
CA TRP A 231 2.89 1.83 -10.85
C TRP A 231 4.25 2.50 -10.64
N ASP A 232 5.21 2.25 -11.52
CA ASP A 232 6.53 2.89 -11.44
C ASP A 232 6.46 4.40 -11.68
N SER A 233 5.63 4.85 -12.63
CA SER A 233 5.41 6.26 -12.92
C SER A 233 4.72 6.97 -11.75
N ALA A 234 3.69 6.34 -11.17
CA ALA A 234 2.99 6.86 -10.01
C ALA A 234 3.93 7.00 -8.80
N TRP A 235 4.77 5.99 -8.53
CA TRP A 235 5.78 6.05 -7.48
C TRP A 235 6.82 7.15 -7.74
N THR A 236 7.33 7.25 -8.97
CA THR A 236 8.29 8.29 -9.36
C THR A 236 7.71 9.70 -9.20
N SER A 237 6.43 9.88 -9.52
CA SER A 237 5.69 11.14 -9.32
C SER A 237 5.59 11.52 -7.84
N VAL A 238 5.34 10.53 -6.96
CA VAL A 238 5.38 10.73 -5.49
C VAL A 238 6.77 11.16 -5.03
N LEU A 239 7.83 10.51 -5.51
CA LEU A 239 9.22 10.88 -5.17
C LEU A 239 9.57 12.29 -5.66
N GLY A 240 9.16 12.67 -6.87
CA GLY A 240 9.34 14.03 -7.39
C GLY A 240 8.58 15.08 -6.57
N SER A 241 7.42 14.73 -6.02
CA SER A 241 6.67 15.59 -5.09
C SER A 241 7.40 15.76 -3.76
N LEU A 242 8.05 14.71 -3.25
CA LEU A 242 8.90 14.80 -2.06
C LEU A 242 10.13 15.69 -2.32
N ASP A 243 10.84 15.49 -3.43
CA ASP A 243 12.01 16.31 -3.76
C ASP A 243 11.65 17.80 -3.83
N LYS A 244 10.55 18.15 -4.50
CA LYS A 244 10.00 19.53 -4.51
C LYS A 244 9.66 20.05 -3.11
N THR A 245 9.09 19.19 -2.26
CA THR A 245 8.73 19.57 -0.87
C THR A 245 9.97 19.87 -0.03
N PHE A 246 11.06 19.14 -0.26
CA PHE A 246 12.34 19.29 0.43
C PHE A 246 13.38 20.05 -0.42
N ALA A 247 12.97 20.94 -1.33
CA ALA A 247 13.88 21.61 -2.25
C ALA A 247 14.80 22.67 -1.61
N SER A 248 14.65 22.94 -0.30
CA SER A 248 15.53 23.85 0.43
C SER A 248 16.97 23.30 0.51
N ALA A 249 17.95 24.21 0.63
CA ALA A 249 19.37 23.83 0.65
C ALA A 249 19.74 22.89 1.81
N ASP A 250 19.03 22.98 2.94
CA ASP A 250 19.19 22.10 4.10
C ASP A 250 18.22 20.90 4.09
N ARG A 251 17.49 20.68 2.99
CA ARG A 251 16.44 19.66 2.83
C ARG A 251 15.45 19.66 4.01
N SER A 252 15.04 20.85 4.43
CA SER A 252 14.02 21.09 5.45
C SER A 252 12.66 21.43 4.86
N TYR A 253 11.60 21.00 5.54
CA TYR A 253 10.21 21.32 5.24
C TYR A 253 9.53 21.88 6.50
N GLY A 254 8.92 23.06 6.38
CA GLY A 254 8.14 23.67 7.47
C GLY A 254 6.69 23.21 7.44
N HIS A 255 6.10 22.92 8.60
CA HIS A 255 4.70 22.52 8.63
C HIS A 255 3.82 23.67 8.09
N PRO A 256 2.93 23.40 7.11
CA PRO A 256 2.18 24.46 6.41
C PRO A 256 1.18 25.23 7.28
N VAL A 257 0.87 24.72 8.48
CA VAL A 257 -0.04 25.34 9.45
C VAL A 257 0.70 25.65 10.75
N LYS A 258 1.45 24.69 11.31
CA LYS A 258 2.27 24.88 12.53
C LYS A 258 3.63 25.51 12.19
N ARG A 259 3.65 26.80 11.81
CA ARG A 259 4.85 27.51 11.29
C ARG A 259 6.12 27.46 12.16
N SER A 260 6.01 27.13 13.45
CA SER A 260 7.14 26.96 14.38
C SER A 260 7.78 25.56 14.35
N GLU A 261 7.19 24.63 13.59
CA GLU A 261 7.64 23.25 13.47
C GLU A 261 8.21 23.02 12.07
N ARG A 262 9.35 22.33 12.01
CA ARG A 262 10.02 21.92 10.78
C ARG A 262 10.56 20.51 10.89
N VAL A 263 10.71 19.85 9.75
CA VAL A 263 11.39 18.57 9.64
C VAL A 263 12.53 18.66 8.64
N GLN A 264 13.52 17.80 8.77
CA GLN A 264 14.69 17.74 7.92
C GLN A 264 15.00 16.29 7.54
N LEU A 265 15.37 16.08 6.27
CA LEU A 265 15.91 14.80 5.81
C LEU A 265 17.23 14.47 6.52
N LYS A 266 17.54 13.18 6.64
CA LYS A 266 18.81 12.73 7.23
C LYS A 266 19.90 12.72 6.16
N GLU A 267 21.08 13.24 6.50
CA GLU A 267 22.25 13.19 5.61
C GLU A 267 22.70 11.74 5.35
N HIS A 268 23.11 11.49 4.12
CA HIS A 268 23.72 10.24 3.68
C HIS A 268 25.25 10.31 3.83
N PRO A 269 25.94 9.28 4.39
CA PRO A 269 27.38 9.32 4.62
C PRO A 269 28.23 9.56 3.37
N GLY A 270 27.76 9.12 2.21
CA GLY A 270 28.39 9.35 0.90
C GLY A 270 28.09 10.71 0.26
N GLY A 271 27.50 11.65 1.00
CA GLY A 271 26.94 12.90 0.48
C GLY A 271 25.47 12.75 0.07
N GLY A 272 24.73 13.86 0.08
CA GLY A 272 23.29 13.90 -0.17
C GLY A 272 22.42 13.53 1.04
N PHE A 273 21.18 13.12 0.81
CA PHE A 273 20.19 12.88 1.87
C PHE A 273 19.39 11.60 1.64
N TYR A 274 18.90 10.99 2.71
CA TYR A 274 17.97 9.88 2.63
C TYR A 274 16.56 10.36 2.30
N LEU A 275 15.88 9.65 1.41
CA LEU A 275 14.43 9.75 1.22
C LEU A 275 13.72 9.39 2.53
N PRO A 276 12.62 10.08 2.87
CA PRO A 276 11.82 9.75 4.05
C PRO A 276 10.88 8.56 3.78
N CYS A 277 11.26 7.67 2.87
CA CYS A 277 10.49 6.50 2.45
C CYS A 277 11.36 5.46 1.74
N ARG A 278 10.82 4.24 1.63
CA ARG A 278 11.38 3.16 0.83
C ARG A 278 10.26 2.27 0.30
N ARG A 279 10.25 2.03 -1.01
CA ARG A 279 9.42 0.98 -1.61
C ARG A 279 9.98 -0.38 -1.20
N ILE A 280 9.16 -1.20 -0.57
CA ILE A 280 9.55 -2.53 -0.10
C ILE A 280 9.31 -3.56 -1.17
N TYR A 281 8.12 -3.55 -1.76
CA TYR A 281 7.71 -4.48 -2.79
C TYR A 281 6.74 -3.80 -3.74
N GLN A 282 6.85 -4.11 -5.02
CA GLN A 282 5.79 -3.88 -5.97
C GLN A 282 5.76 -5.09 -6.91
N GLY A 283 4.57 -5.65 -7.13
CA GLY A 283 4.38 -6.75 -8.05
C GLY A 283 2.93 -6.83 -8.47
N GLY A 284 2.70 -6.88 -9.78
CA GLY A 284 1.35 -6.77 -10.33
C GLY A 284 0.71 -5.45 -9.92
N ASP A 285 -0.44 -5.55 -9.26
CA ASP A 285 -1.26 -4.45 -8.75
C ASP A 285 -1.09 -4.16 -7.26
N ASP A 286 -0.11 -4.78 -6.60
CA ASP A 286 0.17 -4.59 -5.19
C ASP A 286 1.47 -3.81 -4.98
N MET A 287 1.47 -2.91 -3.99
CA MET A 287 2.65 -2.18 -3.53
C MET A 287 2.68 -2.11 -2.01
N ILE A 288 3.87 -2.36 -1.45
CA ILE A 288 4.17 -2.12 -0.04
C ILE A 288 5.32 -1.14 0.03
N PHE A 289 5.17 -0.10 0.84
CA PHE A 289 6.25 0.84 1.14
C PHE A 289 6.22 1.26 2.61
N VAL A 290 7.35 1.77 3.07
CA VAL A 290 7.50 2.38 4.39
C VAL A 290 7.85 3.84 4.21
N ALA A 291 7.36 4.68 5.11
CA ALA A 291 7.61 6.12 5.09
C ALA A 291 7.74 6.67 6.51
N ASP A 292 8.33 7.85 6.66
CA ASP A 292 8.19 8.62 7.88
C ASP A 292 6.69 8.86 8.13
N ALA A 293 6.24 8.65 9.37
CA ALA A 293 4.83 8.74 9.72
C ALA A 293 4.20 10.08 9.31
N ARG A 294 5.00 11.15 9.22
CA ARG A 294 4.50 12.48 8.83
C ARG A 294 4.05 12.60 7.40
N VAL A 295 4.64 11.85 6.47
CA VAL A 295 4.32 11.96 5.04
C VAL A 295 3.55 10.76 4.50
N ALA A 296 3.45 9.66 5.26
CA ALA A 296 2.89 8.39 4.80
C ALA A 296 1.48 8.49 4.20
N LEU A 297 0.56 9.24 4.82
CA LEU A 297 -0.80 9.39 4.30
C LEU A 297 -0.86 10.25 3.03
N SER A 298 -0.16 11.39 3.00
CA SER A 298 -0.14 12.23 1.80
C SER A 298 0.53 11.53 0.63
N MET A 299 1.59 10.75 0.87
CA MET A 299 2.21 9.90 -0.16
C MET A 299 1.22 8.86 -0.69
N THR A 300 0.46 8.21 0.18
CA THR A 300 -0.59 7.25 -0.21
C THR A 300 -1.66 7.89 -1.07
N ALA A 301 -2.13 9.08 -0.68
CA ALA A 301 -3.15 9.81 -1.42
C ALA A 301 -2.64 10.27 -2.79
N LEU A 302 -1.40 10.77 -2.86
CA LEU A 302 -0.73 11.12 -4.10
C LEU A 302 -0.60 9.91 -5.04
N LEU A 303 -0.11 8.78 -4.52
CA LEU A 303 0.03 7.55 -5.29
C LEU A 303 -1.31 7.12 -5.89
N ALA A 304 -2.37 7.09 -5.08
CA ALA A 304 -3.70 6.71 -5.53
C ALA A 304 -4.28 7.67 -6.57
N ALA A 305 -4.05 8.99 -6.43
CA ALA A 305 -4.47 9.98 -7.42
C ALA A 305 -3.77 9.76 -8.76
N GLN A 306 -2.45 9.53 -8.75
CA GLN A 306 -1.68 9.22 -9.97
C GLN A 306 -2.14 7.91 -10.61
N LEU A 307 -2.47 6.90 -9.81
CA LEU A 307 -3.02 5.63 -10.32
C LEU A 307 -4.44 5.77 -10.84
N HIS A 308 -5.24 6.71 -10.34
CA HIS A 308 -6.61 6.92 -10.80
C HIS A 308 -6.69 7.61 -12.17
N GLU A 309 -5.70 8.43 -12.52
CA GLU A 309 -5.68 9.21 -13.76
C GLU A 309 -5.87 8.32 -15.01
N PRO A 310 -6.87 8.56 -15.87
CA PRO A 310 -7.11 7.73 -17.04
C PRO A 310 -5.95 7.78 -18.04
N VAL A 311 -5.61 6.62 -18.63
CA VAL A 311 -4.61 6.50 -19.70
C VAL A 311 -5.30 5.98 -20.96
N GLU A 312 -5.52 6.86 -21.94
CA GLU A 312 -6.33 6.55 -23.14
C GLU A 312 -5.71 5.45 -24.02
N GLU A 313 -4.38 5.29 -24.01
CA GLU A 313 -3.67 4.25 -24.76
C GLU A 313 -3.78 2.84 -24.15
N THR A 314 -4.54 2.68 -23.05
CA THR A 314 -4.74 1.39 -22.39
C THR A 314 -6.15 0.83 -22.61
N GLU A 315 -6.25 -0.49 -22.55
CA GLU A 315 -7.51 -1.24 -22.62
C GLU A 315 -8.52 -0.70 -21.59
N GLU A 316 -9.81 -0.64 -21.97
CA GLU A 316 -10.87 0.01 -21.19
C GLU A 316 -10.92 -0.49 -19.73
N GLU A 317 -10.75 -1.79 -19.52
CA GLU A 317 -10.77 -2.44 -18.21
C GLU A 317 -9.65 -1.96 -17.28
N PHE A 318 -8.61 -1.31 -17.83
CA PHE A 318 -7.43 -0.85 -17.10
C PHE A 318 -7.14 0.64 -17.28
N ARG A 319 -8.02 1.39 -17.95
CA ARG A 319 -7.87 2.82 -18.22
C ARG A 319 -7.65 3.64 -16.96
N SER A 320 -8.41 3.36 -15.91
CA SER A 320 -8.26 3.94 -14.59
C SER A 320 -8.06 2.84 -13.55
N LEU A 321 -7.00 2.96 -12.73
CA LEU A 321 -6.74 2.04 -11.63
C LEU A 321 -7.18 2.65 -10.31
N ARG A 322 -8.22 2.04 -9.74
CA ARG A 322 -8.65 2.35 -8.37
C ARG A 322 -7.93 1.45 -7.39
N VAL A 323 -7.64 1.95 -6.19
CA VAL A 323 -6.84 1.24 -5.19
C VAL A 323 -7.46 1.28 -3.80
N SER A 324 -7.21 0.22 -3.03
CA SER A 324 -7.40 0.23 -1.58
C SER A 324 -6.06 0.37 -0.90
N ALA A 325 -5.99 1.21 0.14
CA ALA A 325 -4.77 1.42 0.90
C ALA A 325 -4.99 1.30 2.41
N GLY A 326 -3.98 0.76 3.10
CA GLY A 326 -3.93 0.68 4.56
C GLY A 326 -2.62 1.24 5.09
N VAL A 327 -2.70 2.18 6.03
CA VAL A 327 -1.53 2.84 6.65
C VAL A 327 -1.49 2.52 8.14
N VAL A 328 -0.42 1.89 8.61
CA VAL A 328 -0.22 1.67 10.04
C VAL A 328 0.97 2.46 10.54
N PHE A 329 0.74 3.27 11.56
CA PHE A 329 1.77 4.04 12.25
C PHE A 329 2.29 3.24 13.44
N VAL A 330 3.58 2.96 13.44
CA VAL A 330 4.28 2.20 14.49
C VAL A 330 5.60 2.89 14.86
N ASP A 331 6.15 2.55 16.02
CA ASP A 331 7.53 2.95 16.36
C ASP A 331 8.52 2.34 15.34
N SER A 332 9.63 3.03 15.06
CA SER A 332 10.61 2.63 14.03
C SER A 332 11.25 1.25 14.26
N HIS A 333 11.29 0.78 15.51
CA HIS A 333 11.83 -0.51 15.93
C HIS A 333 10.76 -1.61 16.04
N TYR A 334 9.49 -1.28 15.73
CA TYR A 334 8.41 -2.26 15.78
C TYR A 334 8.63 -3.36 14.73
N PRO A 335 8.36 -4.65 15.05
CA PRO A 335 8.59 -5.74 14.11
C PRO A 335 7.87 -5.53 12.76
N PHE A 336 8.64 -5.37 11.68
CA PHE A 336 8.12 -5.04 10.36
C PHE A 336 7.09 -6.07 9.85
N SER A 337 7.37 -7.36 10.07
CA SER A 337 6.46 -8.46 9.70
C SER A 337 5.05 -8.26 10.26
N ARG A 338 4.96 -7.85 11.53
CA ARG A 338 3.70 -7.56 12.22
C ARG A 338 3.05 -6.28 11.68
N ALA A 339 3.81 -5.19 11.52
CA ALA A 339 3.25 -3.93 11.03
C ALA A 339 2.65 -4.10 9.62
N ARG A 340 3.29 -4.91 8.77
CA ARG A 340 2.79 -5.29 7.45
C ARG A 340 1.47 -6.07 7.55
N GLU A 341 1.38 -7.07 8.43
CA GLU A 341 0.11 -7.81 8.64
C GLU A 341 -1.02 -6.87 9.08
N LEU A 342 -0.71 -5.93 9.97
CA LEU A 342 -1.68 -4.92 10.38
C LEU A 342 -2.07 -3.99 9.21
N SER A 343 -1.13 -3.55 8.38
CA SER A 343 -1.45 -2.70 7.23
C SER A 343 -2.33 -3.41 6.21
N GLU A 344 -2.10 -4.70 5.96
CA GLU A 344 -2.99 -5.53 5.14
C GLU A 344 -4.41 -5.62 5.72
N SER A 345 -4.55 -5.83 7.03
CA SER A 345 -5.86 -5.85 7.68
C SER A 345 -6.60 -4.51 7.54
N VAL A 346 -5.88 -3.40 7.74
CA VAL A 346 -6.40 -2.03 7.56
C VAL A 346 -6.85 -1.79 6.12
N ARG A 347 -6.02 -2.18 5.14
CA ARG A 347 -6.33 -2.09 3.71
C ARG A 347 -7.56 -2.94 3.34
N ALA A 348 -7.64 -4.17 3.85
CA ALA A 348 -8.75 -5.07 3.60
C ALA A 348 -10.08 -4.50 4.12
N ALA A 349 -10.07 -3.80 5.27
CA ALA A 349 -11.26 -3.10 5.75
C ALA A 349 -11.66 -1.94 4.83
N ALA A 350 -10.69 -1.15 4.35
CA ALA A 350 -10.95 -0.10 3.36
C ALA A 350 -11.60 -0.66 2.09
N LYS A 351 -11.07 -1.77 1.57
CA LYS A 351 -11.62 -2.51 0.41
C LYS A 351 -13.04 -3.00 0.67
N ARG A 352 -13.31 -3.63 1.81
CA ARG A 352 -14.66 -4.12 2.16
C ARG A 352 -15.68 -2.98 2.20
N ALA A 353 -15.30 -1.84 2.78
CA ALA A 353 -16.18 -0.68 2.89
C ALA A 353 -16.55 -0.08 1.53
N THR A 354 -15.58 0.09 0.62
CA THR A 354 -15.85 0.69 -0.71
C THR A 354 -16.61 -0.23 -1.63
N VAL A 355 -16.32 -1.54 -1.60
CA VAL A 355 -17.08 -2.55 -2.38
C VAL A 355 -18.53 -2.59 -1.93
N ARG A 356 -18.80 -2.60 -0.62
CA ARG A 356 -20.16 -2.61 -0.09
C ARG A 356 -20.94 -1.36 -0.48
N ARG A 357 -20.32 -0.18 -0.40
CA ARG A 357 -20.92 1.09 -0.84
C ARG A 357 -21.31 1.07 -2.32
N SER A 358 -20.60 0.29 -3.12
CA SER A 358 -20.84 0.13 -4.55
C SER A 358 -21.83 -0.99 -4.86
N GLY A 359 -22.73 -1.30 -3.92
CA GLY A 359 -23.72 -2.37 -4.07
C GLY A 359 -23.11 -3.78 -4.12
N GLY A 360 -21.86 -3.94 -3.69
CA GLY A 360 -21.11 -5.20 -3.80
C GLY A 360 -20.32 -5.34 -5.10
N GLU A 361 -20.27 -4.32 -5.97
CA GLU A 361 -19.54 -4.37 -7.24
C GLU A 361 -18.12 -3.79 -7.14
N PRO A 362 -17.05 -4.61 -7.18
CA PRO A 362 -15.68 -4.12 -7.00
C PRO A 362 -15.18 -3.20 -8.11
N LEU A 363 -15.72 -3.31 -9.32
CA LEU A 363 -15.33 -2.46 -10.46
C LEU A 363 -15.86 -1.02 -10.31
N GLN A 364 -16.93 -0.85 -9.54
CA GLN A 364 -17.54 0.44 -9.23
C GLN A 364 -17.00 1.04 -7.93
N ALA A 365 -16.21 0.28 -7.16
CA ALA A 365 -15.63 0.72 -5.89
C ALA A 365 -14.59 1.80 -6.08
N GLU A 366 -14.76 2.92 -5.39
CA GLU A 366 -13.82 4.05 -5.39
C GLU A 366 -12.55 3.76 -4.60
N SER A 367 -11.46 4.46 -4.96
CA SER A 367 -10.20 4.37 -4.23
C SER A 367 -10.38 4.85 -2.79
N ALA A 368 -9.84 4.12 -1.81
CA ALA A 368 -9.92 4.52 -0.40
C ALA A 368 -8.69 4.16 0.43
N VAL A 369 -8.46 4.96 1.47
CA VAL A 369 -7.42 4.74 2.49
C VAL A 369 -8.05 4.59 3.87
N SER A 370 -7.57 3.63 4.65
CA SER A 370 -7.79 3.57 6.10
C SER A 370 -6.46 3.56 6.83
N TRP A 371 -6.46 3.87 8.12
CA TRP A 371 -5.23 3.89 8.91
C TRP A 371 -5.43 3.50 10.38
N TRP A 372 -4.31 3.17 11.01
CA TRP A 372 -4.24 2.84 12.43
C TRP A 372 -2.93 3.28 13.08
N ILE A 373 -3.02 3.79 14.31
CA ILE A 373 -1.88 4.14 15.16
C ILE A 373 -1.71 3.05 16.24
N ASN A 374 -0.56 2.38 16.24
CA ASN A 374 -0.22 1.37 17.25
C ASN A 374 0.95 1.87 18.11
N ARG A 375 0.64 2.35 19.31
CA ARG A 375 1.61 2.74 20.34
C ARG A 375 1.83 1.57 21.30
N GLN A 376 3.09 1.20 21.55
CA GLN A 376 3.50 0.26 22.59
C GLN A 376 2.97 -1.18 22.47
N GLY A 377 2.46 -1.60 21.30
CA GLY A 377 1.94 -2.96 21.12
C GLY A 377 0.71 -3.28 21.98
N ALA A 378 0.05 -2.26 22.53
CA ALA A 378 -1.01 -2.41 23.55
C ALA A 378 -2.33 -3.00 23.02
N LEU A 379 -2.46 -3.23 21.71
CA LEU A 379 -3.64 -3.83 21.10
C LEU A 379 -3.20 -4.85 20.04
N GLU A 380 -2.86 -6.07 20.50
CA GLU A 380 -2.65 -7.25 19.64
C GLU A 380 -3.98 -7.97 19.31
N ALA A 381 -5.13 -7.32 19.49
CA ALA A 381 -6.42 -7.91 19.12
C ALA A 381 -6.51 -8.03 17.59
N ARG A 382 -6.52 -9.28 17.10
CA ARG A 382 -6.53 -9.66 15.68
C ARG A 382 -7.88 -9.47 14.97
N ASP A 383 -8.87 -8.91 15.67
CA ASP A 383 -10.20 -8.75 15.12
C ASP A 383 -10.32 -7.41 14.35
N GLU A 384 -11.35 -7.31 13.51
CA GLU A 384 -11.65 -6.31 12.46
C GLU A 384 -11.87 -4.84 12.91
N HIS A 385 -11.28 -4.46 14.03
CA HIS A 385 -11.58 -3.30 14.85
C HIS A 385 -10.59 -2.16 14.58
N ILE A 386 -10.69 -1.58 13.37
CA ILE A 386 -9.77 -0.57 12.84
C ILE A 386 -10.25 0.84 13.15
N THR A 387 -9.28 1.72 13.42
CA THR A 387 -9.44 2.97 14.16
C THR A 387 -9.99 4.16 13.38
N MET A 388 -10.07 4.16 12.05
CA MET A 388 -10.70 5.25 11.29
C MET A 388 -11.49 4.81 10.05
N LYS A 389 -12.57 5.56 9.78
CA LYS A 389 -13.45 5.43 8.61
C LYS A 389 -12.60 5.57 7.34
N PRO A 390 -12.71 4.66 6.35
CA PRO A 390 -11.96 4.81 5.13
C PRO A 390 -12.35 6.11 4.41
N TYR A 391 -11.36 6.87 3.96
CA TYR A 391 -11.57 8.10 3.19
C TYR A 391 -11.36 7.81 1.71
N LEU A 392 -12.23 8.36 0.88
CA LEU A 392 -12.19 8.24 -0.56
C LEU A 392 -11.07 9.13 -1.10
N LEU A 393 -10.11 8.54 -1.81
CA LEU A 393 -8.90 9.22 -2.30
C LEU A 393 -9.17 10.06 -3.56
N ALA A 394 -10.18 9.68 -4.35
CA ALA A 394 -10.48 10.29 -5.65
C ALA A 394 -11.92 10.84 -5.76
N ALA A 395 -12.63 11.05 -4.65
CA ALA A 395 -14.01 11.52 -4.71
C ALA A 395 -14.11 12.95 -5.26
N THR A 396 -14.76 13.11 -6.41
CA THR A 396 -15.15 14.40 -6.99
C THR A 396 -16.30 14.99 -6.17
N GLY A 397 -16.23 16.30 -5.95
CA GLY A 397 -16.89 17.00 -4.83
C GLY A 397 -18.38 17.34 -4.99
N ASP A 398 -19.24 16.42 -5.39
CA ASP A 398 -20.69 16.69 -5.56
C ASP A 398 -21.63 15.85 -4.69
N GLY A 399 -21.14 14.82 -3.96
CA GLY A 399 -22.00 14.03 -3.08
C GLY A 399 -21.35 13.20 -1.97
N SER A 400 -20.02 13.24 -1.82
CA SER A 400 -19.27 12.41 -0.87
C SER A 400 -19.33 12.90 0.59
N GLY A 401 -19.69 14.17 0.83
CA GLY A 401 -19.60 14.77 2.17
C GLY A 401 -18.17 14.76 2.71
N PHE A 402 -17.97 14.77 4.03
CA PHE A 402 -16.65 14.75 4.69
C PHE A 402 -15.86 13.43 4.56
N LEU A 403 -16.12 12.65 3.52
CA LEU A 403 -15.48 11.35 3.26
C LEU A 403 -14.39 11.43 2.19
N ALA A 404 -14.24 12.55 1.48
CA ALA A 404 -13.13 12.75 0.56
C ALA A 404 -11.82 13.04 1.31
N TRP A 405 -10.69 12.56 0.80
CA TRP A 405 -9.35 12.83 1.35
C TRP A 405 -9.06 14.33 1.43
N SER A 406 -9.41 15.09 0.39
CA SER A 406 -9.22 16.55 0.37
C SER A 406 -10.03 17.26 1.46
N ASP A 407 -11.28 16.88 1.69
CA ASP A 407 -12.09 17.41 2.79
C ASP A 407 -11.46 17.07 4.15
N PHE A 408 -10.94 15.86 4.30
CA PHE A 408 -10.25 15.45 5.51
C PHE A 408 -8.97 16.26 5.76
N GLU A 409 -8.10 16.38 4.77
CA GLU A 409 -6.81 17.07 4.90
C GLU A 409 -6.99 18.58 5.07
N ASP A 410 -7.81 19.23 4.23
CA ASP A 410 -7.91 20.70 4.20
C ASP A 410 -8.89 21.28 5.23
N ARG A 411 -10.01 20.58 5.47
CA ARG A 411 -11.09 21.10 6.32
C ARG A 411 -11.02 20.52 7.72
N ILE A 412 -10.92 19.20 7.87
CA ILE A 412 -10.85 18.55 9.18
C ILE A 412 -9.48 18.82 9.81
N LEU A 413 -8.40 18.26 9.27
CA LEU A 413 -7.07 18.43 9.84
C LEU A 413 -6.62 19.90 9.78
N GLY A 414 -6.81 20.55 8.64
CA GLY A 414 -6.56 21.99 8.49
C GLY A 414 -7.24 22.86 9.54
N GLY A 415 -8.53 22.63 9.80
CA GLY A 415 -9.29 23.36 10.81
C GLY A 415 -8.81 23.06 12.24
N MET A 416 -8.57 21.78 12.54
CA MET A 416 -8.06 21.35 13.84
C MET A 416 -6.65 21.92 14.11
N TRP A 417 -5.72 21.90 13.15
CA TRP A 417 -4.39 22.51 13.32
C TRP A 417 -4.45 24.02 13.57
N ARG A 418 -5.35 24.74 12.89
CA ARG A 418 -5.53 26.19 13.09
C ARG A 418 -6.05 26.52 14.48
N SER A 419 -6.88 25.65 15.07
CA SER A 419 -7.53 25.90 16.36
C SER A 419 -6.79 25.31 17.55
N PHE A 420 -6.06 24.20 17.39
CA PHE A 420 -5.34 23.51 18.48
C PHE A 420 -3.82 23.73 18.46
N ALA A 421 -3.35 24.75 17.74
CA ALA A 421 -1.93 25.14 17.68
C ALA A 421 -1.34 25.57 19.03
N THR A 422 -2.17 25.93 20.01
CA THR A 422 -1.75 26.60 21.25
C THR A 422 -1.59 25.64 22.43
N GLY A 423 -0.71 24.63 22.34
CA GLY A 423 -0.01 23.96 23.46
C GLY A 423 -0.77 23.43 24.70
N ARG A 424 -2.08 23.62 24.85
CA ARG A 424 -2.91 23.01 25.89
C ARG A 424 -3.22 21.57 25.51
N SER A 425 -3.80 20.81 26.44
CA SER A 425 -4.17 19.41 26.21
C SER A 425 -5.13 19.34 25.02
N LYS A 426 -4.62 18.93 23.85
CA LYS A 426 -5.37 18.86 22.58
C LYS A 426 -6.64 18.05 22.73
N LEU A 427 -6.58 16.97 23.50
CA LEU A 427 -7.74 16.18 23.85
C LEU A 427 -8.82 17.01 24.56
N LYS A 428 -8.44 17.84 25.55
CA LYS A 428 -9.39 18.75 26.22
C LYS A 428 -9.96 19.78 25.25
N ASP A 429 -9.17 20.29 24.32
CA ASP A 429 -9.65 21.28 23.35
C ASP A 429 -10.58 20.64 22.30
N ILE A 430 -10.29 19.41 21.86
CA ILE A 430 -11.17 18.61 20.98
C ILE A 430 -12.47 18.25 21.71
N LEU A 431 -12.38 17.80 22.96
CA LEU A 431 -13.55 17.49 23.80
C LEU A 431 -14.41 18.74 24.03
N ALA A 432 -13.81 19.89 24.33
CA ALA A 432 -14.53 21.16 24.48
C ALA A 432 -15.21 21.60 23.18
N ALA A 433 -14.58 21.37 22.02
CA ALA A 433 -15.18 21.63 20.72
C ALA A 433 -16.29 20.63 20.35
N ALA A 434 -16.20 19.38 20.81
CA ALA A 434 -17.24 18.36 20.64
C ALA A 434 -18.47 18.63 21.52
N ASP A 435 -18.26 19.11 22.75
CA ASP A 435 -19.29 19.40 23.76
C ASP A 435 -20.12 20.67 23.47
N GLN A 436 -19.67 21.51 22.52
CA GLN A 436 -20.47 22.62 21.97
C GLN A 436 -21.74 22.18 21.23
N ARG A 437 -22.08 20.88 21.21
CA ARG A 437 -23.44 20.39 20.95
C ARG A 437 -24.50 20.97 21.89
N THR A 438 -24.11 21.54 23.03
CA THR A 438 -25.05 21.81 24.13
C THR A 438 -25.37 23.29 24.37
N VAL A 439 -24.71 24.26 23.71
CA VAL A 439 -24.98 25.69 23.98
C VAL A 439 -25.00 26.52 22.70
N HIS A 440 -26.14 26.51 22.01
CA HIS A 440 -26.64 27.78 21.50
C HIS A 440 -27.11 28.61 22.70
N ALA A 441 -26.68 29.87 22.76
CA ALA A 441 -26.94 30.87 23.79
C ALA A 441 -26.01 30.83 25.01
N SER A 442 -24.82 31.42 24.88
CA SER A 442 -24.51 32.69 25.56
C SER A 442 -23.03 33.06 25.44
N HIS A 443 -22.81 34.37 25.34
CA HIS A 443 -21.54 35.11 25.40
C HIS A 443 -20.65 35.20 24.16
N HIS A 444 -20.84 36.33 23.48
CA HIS A 444 -19.78 37.12 22.87
C HIS A 444 -18.51 37.14 23.74
N ALA A 445 -17.39 36.73 23.14
CA ALA A 445 -16.11 37.44 23.08
C ALA A 445 -14.93 36.46 23.00
N ARG A 446 -14.49 36.16 21.76
CA ARG A 446 -13.07 36.10 21.31
C ARG A 446 -12.98 35.36 19.97
N GLY A 447 -13.01 36.13 18.88
CA GLY A 447 -12.29 35.84 17.64
C GLY A 447 -12.75 34.66 16.78
N THR A 448 -12.80 34.91 15.49
CA THR A 448 -13.02 33.98 14.36
C THR A 448 -12.18 32.68 14.34
N ARG A 449 -11.25 32.46 15.30
CA ARG A 449 -10.43 31.24 15.41
C ARG A 449 -11.11 30.08 16.14
N GLY A 450 -12.13 30.35 16.97
CA GLY A 450 -12.85 29.31 17.72
C GLY A 450 -13.87 28.52 16.87
N SER A 451 -14.51 29.17 15.91
CA SER A 451 -15.57 28.57 15.09
C SER A 451 -15.06 27.54 14.07
N ALA A 452 -13.87 27.76 13.50
CA ALA A 452 -13.28 26.85 12.52
C ALA A 452 -12.88 25.50 13.13
N GLY A 453 -12.34 25.50 14.36
CA GLY A 453 -11.99 24.28 15.08
C GLY A 453 -13.22 23.50 15.53
N ALA A 454 -14.24 24.19 16.03
CA ALA A 454 -15.53 23.58 16.34
C ALA A 454 -16.16 22.96 15.08
N ALA A 455 -16.18 23.67 13.95
CA ALA A 455 -16.68 23.14 12.68
C ALA A 455 -15.87 21.93 12.18
N ALA A 456 -14.54 21.93 12.34
CA ALA A 456 -13.67 20.83 11.94
C ALA A 456 -13.85 19.59 12.84
N VAL A 457 -13.98 19.78 14.14
CA VAL A 457 -14.33 18.69 15.07
C VAL A 457 -15.72 18.16 14.72
N GLN A 458 -16.72 19.02 14.55
CA GLN A 458 -18.06 18.58 14.14
C GLN A 458 -18.05 17.86 12.78
N ALA A 459 -17.22 18.29 11.82
CA ALA A 459 -17.02 17.59 10.54
C ALA A 459 -16.40 16.20 10.73
N LEU A 460 -15.38 16.08 11.58
CA LEU A 460 -14.80 14.78 11.98
C LEU A 460 -15.85 13.88 12.65
N LEU A 461 -16.69 14.44 13.53
CA LEU A 461 -17.76 13.71 14.22
C LEU A 461 -18.92 13.35 13.28
N ALA A 462 -19.16 14.16 12.26
CA ALA A 462 -20.24 14.00 11.29
C ALA A 462 -19.85 13.15 10.08
N ALA A 463 -18.56 12.94 9.82
CA ALA A 463 -18.08 11.96 8.85
C ALA A 463 -18.65 10.59 9.25
N ARG A 464 -19.71 10.12 8.59
CA ARG A 464 -20.41 8.87 8.94
C ARG A 464 -19.58 7.65 8.55
N PRO A 465 -19.65 6.51 9.27
CA PRO A 465 -19.08 5.27 8.76
C PRO A 465 -19.60 5.01 7.34
N LEU A 466 -18.76 4.50 6.45
CA LEU A 466 -19.19 4.06 5.12
C LEU A 466 -20.26 2.95 5.19
N ASP A 467 -20.51 2.41 6.37
CA ASP A 467 -21.32 1.23 6.65
C ASP A 467 -22.58 1.48 7.49
N SER A 468 -22.77 2.69 8.05
CA SER A 468 -23.89 2.92 8.96
C SER A 468 -25.20 3.10 8.18
N ALA A 469 -26.13 2.17 8.35
CA ALA A 469 -27.53 2.36 7.96
C ALA A 469 -28.09 3.62 8.66
N GLN A 470 -28.98 4.34 7.97
CA GLN A 470 -29.56 5.60 8.46
C GLN A 470 -30.18 5.40 9.86
N GLY A 471 -29.69 6.17 10.85
CA GLY A 471 -30.50 6.46 12.06
C GLY A 471 -29.91 6.20 13.43
N GLN A 472 -28.62 5.88 13.60
CA GLN A 472 -28.06 5.75 14.96
C GLN A 472 -27.53 7.06 15.55
N THR A 473 -28.06 7.42 16.71
CA THR A 473 -27.65 8.55 17.56
C THR A 473 -26.26 8.34 18.16
N LEU A 474 -25.61 9.46 18.48
CA LEU A 474 -24.19 9.57 18.85
C LEU A 474 -23.91 9.09 20.30
N ASP A 475 -24.12 7.81 20.59
CA ASP A 475 -23.89 7.20 21.92
C ASP A 475 -22.40 6.93 22.25
N TRP A 476 -21.49 7.35 21.38
CA TRP A 476 -20.06 6.99 21.44
C TRP A 476 -19.17 7.94 22.26
N LEU A 477 -19.75 8.97 22.89
CA LEU A 477 -19.04 9.90 23.78
C LEU A 477 -19.01 9.42 25.25
N GLN A 478 -19.49 8.21 25.56
CA GLN A 478 -19.48 7.71 26.94
C GLN A 478 -18.08 7.27 27.39
N PRO A 479 -17.54 7.83 28.49
CA PRO A 479 -16.23 7.50 29.02
C PRO A 479 -16.34 6.26 29.92
N THR A 480 -16.36 5.07 29.34
CA THR A 480 -16.19 3.83 30.11
C THR A 480 -15.07 3.01 29.47
N HIS A 481 -13.82 3.35 29.84
CA HIS A 481 -12.64 2.58 29.49
C HIS A 481 -12.44 1.46 30.53
N ASP A 482 -12.72 0.22 30.14
CA ASP A 482 -12.18 -0.97 30.79
C ASP A 482 -11.00 -1.49 29.94
N PRO A 483 -9.76 -1.49 30.44
CA PRO A 483 -8.58 -1.98 29.72
C PRO A 483 -8.63 -3.46 29.32
N SER A 484 -9.55 -4.24 29.89
CA SER A 484 -9.70 -5.68 29.61
C SER A 484 -10.53 -5.99 28.37
N HIS A 485 -11.23 -5.00 27.81
CA HIS A 485 -12.03 -5.13 26.59
C HIS A 485 -11.40 -4.27 25.50
N GLY A 486 -10.60 -4.89 24.63
CA GLY A 486 -10.12 -4.26 23.40
C GLY A 486 -11.28 -3.71 22.54
N PHE A 487 -10.96 -2.83 21.60
CA PHE A 487 -11.89 -2.04 20.78
C PHE A 487 -13.06 -2.88 20.19
N ASP A 488 -14.30 -2.37 20.24
CA ASP A 488 -15.54 -3.05 19.84
C ASP A 488 -16.10 -2.50 18.50
N VAL A 489 -16.29 -3.39 17.50
CA VAL A 489 -16.70 -3.13 16.10
C VAL A 489 -18.19 -2.93 16.06
N GLN A 490 -18.91 -3.49 17.03
CA GLN A 490 -20.33 -3.21 17.16
C GLN A 490 -20.61 -1.74 17.48
N ARG A 491 -19.58 -0.96 17.86
CA ARG A 491 -19.70 0.46 18.20
C ARG A 491 -19.19 1.43 17.13
N GLU A 492 -18.91 0.99 15.89
CA GLU A 492 -18.71 1.81 14.65
C GLU A 492 -18.06 3.21 14.79
N THR A 493 -17.06 3.41 15.66
CA THR A 493 -16.57 4.76 15.99
C THR A 493 -15.08 4.92 15.77
N THR A 494 -14.67 6.15 15.48
CA THR A 494 -13.27 6.55 15.49
C THR A 494 -12.96 7.04 16.90
N PRO A 495 -11.97 6.48 17.63
CA PRO A 495 -11.58 7.05 18.90
C PRO A 495 -11.06 8.48 18.68
N LEU A 496 -11.65 9.44 19.39
CA LEU A 496 -11.24 10.85 19.40
C LEU A 496 -9.74 11.03 19.70
N LEU A 497 -9.16 10.08 20.44
CA LEU A 497 -7.74 10.00 20.78
C LEU A 497 -6.86 9.85 19.52
N ASP A 498 -7.22 8.97 18.59
CA ASP A 498 -6.43 8.72 17.39
C ASP A 498 -6.48 9.90 16.41
N ALA A 499 -7.62 10.58 16.31
CA ALA A 499 -7.71 11.81 15.54
C ALA A 499 -6.88 12.94 16.17
N GLY A 500 -6.81 12.99 17.50
CA GLY A 500 -5.92 13.91 18.23
C GLY A 500 -4.45 13.61 18.01
N GLU A 501 -4.05 12.33 18.00
CA GLU A 501 -2.68 11.90 17.70
C GLU A 501 -2.30 12.15 16.24
N LEU A 502 -3.24 11.95 15.31
CA LEU A 502 -2.99 12.21 13.90
C LEU A 502 -2.69 13.68 13.62
N LEU A 503 -3.19 14.63 14.43
CA LEU A 503 -2.79 16.04 14.33
C LEU A 503 -1.31 16.27 14.55
N ASP A 504 -0.65 15.39 15.30
CA ASP A 504 0.77 15.47 15.62
C ASP A 504 1.63 14.67 14.67
N ILE A 505 1.03 13.68 14.03
CA ILE A 505 1.72 12.78 13.13
C ILE A 505 1.58 13.28 11.69
N HIS A 506 0.40 13.63 11.16
CA HIS A 506 0.22 13.93 9.73
C HIS A 506 0.74 15.32 9.33
N TRP A 507 1.56 15.39 8.27
CA TRP A 507 2.04 16.61 7.64
C TRP A 507 1.63 16.61 6.15
N PRO A 508 0.78 17.55 5.72
CA PRO A 508 0.27 17.52 4.36
C PRO A 508 1.39 17.89 3.39
N LEU A 509 1.61 17.05 2.39
CA LEU A 509 2.44 17.38 1.24
C LEU A 509 1.61 18.30 0.35
N ARG A 510 1.97 19.59 0.28
CA ARG A 510 1.29 20.50 -0.65
C ARG A 510 1.69 20.11 -2.06
N ILE A 511 0.75 19.44 -2.72
CA ILE A 511 0.80 19.18 -4.15
C ILE A 511 0.78 20.56 -4.82
N ALA A 512 1.90 21.00 -5.39
CA ALA A 512 1.87 22.11 -6.31
C ALA A 512 1.10 21.60 -7.54
N ALA A 513 -0.11 22.12 -7.75
CA ALA A 513 -0.88 21.92 -8.96
C ALA A 513 -0.13 22.45 -10.18
#